data_AF-A0A954XI87-F1
#
_entry.id   AF-A0A954XI87-F1
#
_cell.length_a   1.000
_cell.length_b   1.000
_cell.length_c   1.000
_cell.angle_alpha   90.00
_cell.angle_beta   90.00
_cell.angle_gamma   90.00
#
_symmetry.space_group_name_H-M   'P 1'
#
loop_
_entity.id
_entity.type
_entity.pdbx_description
1 polymer ?
#
loop_
_entity_poly.entity_id
_entity_poly.type
_entity_poly.pdbx_seq_one_letter_code
_entity_poly.pdbx_strand_id
1 'polypeptide(L)'
;MACRFTFRFVWLLSALCCFSISAAAADAPWPQWRGPQRDAHSPEKGLNLNWEAAEPKLAWIGEGLGEGYASLSCDGDRLYTTGNKDKGQAVLAISEANGSVIWETSLTDQVP
;
A
#
# COMPACT_ATOMS: atom_id res chain seq x y z
N MET A 1 -59.21 -22.76 14.35
CA MET A 1 -58.40 -22.84 15.57
C MET A 1 -56.95 -23.04 15.13
N ALA A 2 -56.06 -22.12 15.57
CA ALA A 2 -54.59 -22.03 15.48
C ALA A 2 -53.80 -23.10 14.67
N CYS A 3 -52.71 -22.81 13.96
CA CYS A 3 -51.54 -22.09 14.45
C CYS A 3 -50.54 -21.93 13.29
N ARG A 4 -50.36 -20.73 12.72
CA ARG A 4 -49.12 -19.93 12.82
C ARG A 4 -47.81 -20.74 12.89
N PHE A 5 -47.32 -21.34 11.79
CA PHE A 5 -45.96 -21.91 11.79
C PHE A 5 -45.07 -21.63 10.57
N THR A 6 -45.56 -21.00 9.51
CA THR A 6 -44.75 -20.76 8.29
C THR A 6 -44.03 -19.41 8.24
N PHE A 7 -44.27 -18.49 9.19
CA PHE A 7 -43.76 -17.11 9.12
C PHE A 7 -42.49 -16.82 9.95
N ARG A 8 -41.84 -17.84 10.54
CA ARG A 8 -40.62 -17.64 11.34
C ARG A 8 -39.33 -18.06 10.63
N PHE A 9 -39.41 -18.83 9.54
CA PHE A 9 -38.22 -19.39 8.89
C PHE A 9 -37.62 -18.48 7.81
N VAL A 10 -38.44 -17.62 7.19
CA VAL A 10 -37.98 -16.68 6.15
C VAL A 10 -37.22 -15.48 6.75
N TRP A 11 -37.47 -15.16 8.03
CA TRP A 11 -36.79 -14.09 8.75
C TRP A 11 -35.44 -14.49 9.37
N LEU A 12 -35.08 -15.78 9.34
CA LEU A 12 -33.76 -16.25 9.81
C LEU A 12 -32.72 -16.30 8.69
N LEU A 13 -33.14 -16.48 7.43
CA LEU A 13 -32.24 -16.41 6.27
C LEU A 13 -31.92 -14.98 5.83
N SER A 14 -32.76 -13.99 6.15
CA SER A 14 -32.48 -12.57 5.85
C SER A 14 -31.53 -11.90 6.87
N ALA A 15 -31.27 -12.54 8.02
CA ALA A 15 -30.34 -12.05 9.03
C ALA A 15 -28.89 -12.53 8.80
N LEU A 16 -28.68 -13.47 7.87
CA LEU A 16 -27.35 -13.93 7.45
C LEU A 16 -26.77 -13.08 6.31
N CYS A 17 -27.30 -11.87 6.13
CA CYS A 17 -26.80 -10.85 5.22
C CYS A 17 -26.16 -9.68 5.99
N CYS A 18 -25.74 -9.90 7.24
CA CYS A 18 -24.85 -9.01 7.96
C CYS A 18 -23.43 -9.15 7.39
N PHE A 19 -23.27 -8.63 6.18
CA PHE A 19 -22.18 -7.76 5.75
C PHE A 19 -20.93 -7.87 6.62
N SER A 20 -20.26 -9.02 6.56
CA SER A 20 -18.86 -9.09 6.93
C SER A 20 -18.10 -8.45 5.79
N ILE A 21 -18.15 -7.11 5.70
CA ILE A 21 -17.04 -6.39 5.09
C ILE A 21 -15.89 -6.67 6.04
N SER A 22 -15.15 -7.74 5.78
CA SER A 22 -13.78 -7.79 6.21
C SER A 22 -13.17 -6.58 5.53
N ALA A 23 -13.01 -5.47 6.27
CA ALA A 23 -12.09 -4.44 5.86
C ALA A 23 -10.76 -5.19 5.75
N ALA A 24 -10.39 -5.59 4.53
CA ALA A 24 -9.01 -5.92 4.23
C ALA A 24 -8.24 -4.78 4.87
N ALA A 25 -7.31 -5.12 5.78
CA ALA A 25 -6.45 -4.12 6.38
C ALA A 25 -5.78 -3.42 5.21
N ALA A 26 -6.34 -2.28 4.79
CA ALA A 26 -5.67 -1.42 3.85
C ALA A 26 -4.42 -1.01 4.59
N ASP A 27 -3.26 -1.35 4.03
CA ASP A 27 -1.99 -0.96 4.61
C ASP A 27 -2.07 0.54 4.93
N ALA A 28 -1.71 0.90 6.16
CA ALA A 28 -1.84 2.28 6.60
C ALA A 28 -0.98 3.15 5.66
N PRO A 29 -1.53 4.18 5.02
CA PRO A 29 -0.80 4.92 4.02
C PRO A 29 0.45 5.56 4.65
N TRP A 30 1.52 5.65 3.87
CA TRP A 30 2.75 6.35 4.23
C TRP A 30 2.90 7.60 3.35
N PRO A 31 2.06 8.63 3.54
CA PRO A 31 1.88 9.70 2.55
C PRO A 31 3.01 10.74 2.53
N GLN A 32 3.98 10.66 3.44
CA GLN A 32 5.00 11.70 3.59
C GLN A 32 6.30 11.18 4.22
N TRP A 33 7.35 12.01 4.14
CA TRP A 33 8.62 11.76 4.81
C TRP A 33 8.39 11.48 6.30
N ARG A 34 8.93 10.35 6.77
CA ARG A 34 8.78 9.83 8.14
C ARG A 34 7.36 9.39 8.52
N GLY A 35 6.49 9.16 7.54
CA GLY A 35 5.20 8.50 7.74
C GLY A 35 4.08 9.42 8.23
N PRO A 36 2.90 8.86 8.52
CA PRO A 36 1.71 9.64 8.86
C PRO A 36 1.91 10.53 10.09
N GLN A 37 2.70 10.09 11.07
CA GLN A 37 3.00 10.83 12.31
C GLN A 37 4.34 11.59 12.26
N ARG A 38 5.08 11.51 11.15
CA ARG A 38 6.42 12.13 10.97
C ARG A 38 7.47 11.68 12.00
N ASP A 39 7.29 10.50 12.59
CA ASP A 39 8.17 9.93 13.60
C ASP A 39 9.10 8.84 13.03
N ALA A 40 8.89 8.42 11.78
CA ALA A 40 9.57 7.32 11.11
C ALA A 40 9.32 5.95 11.75
N HIS A 41 8.13 5.77 12.36
CA HIS A 41 7.74 4.52 12.99
C HIS A 41 6.60 3.82 12.22
N SER A 42 6.81 2.56 11.86
CA SER A 42 5.76 1.70 11.33
C SER A 42 5.02 0.96 12.46
N PRO A 43 3.67 0.89 12.42
CA PRO A 43 2.88 0.13 13.40
C PRO A 43 2.82 -1.39 13.10
N GLU A 44 3.42 -1.88 12.01
CA GLU A 44 3.35 -3.30 11.63
C GLU A 44 3.93 -4.23 12.71
N LYS A 45 3.37 -5.45 12.82
CA LYS A 45 3.76 -6.47 13.79
C LYS A 45 3.88 -7.82 13.11
N GLY A 46 4.49 -8.79 13.79
CA GLY A 46 4.66 -10.15 13.27
C GLY A 46 5.70 -10.24 12.14
N LEU A 47 6.56 -9.22 12.02
CA LEU A 47 7.68 -9.23 11.09
C LEU A 47 8.64 -10.37 11.44
N ASN A 48 9.23 -10.99 10.41
CA ASN A 48 10.29 -11.96 10.61
C ASN A 48 11.56 -11.23 11.06
N LEU A 49 11.91 -11.40 12.33
CA LEU A 49 13.11 -10.82 12.95
C LEU A 49 14.29 -11.80 13.01
N ASN A 50 14.09 -13.08 12.66
CA ASN A 50 15.14 -14.09 12.67
C ASN A 50 15.52 -14.48 11.23
N TRP A 51 16.44 -13.72 10.66
CA TRP A 51 16.87 -13.91 9.27
C TRP A 51 17.83 -15.09 9.11
N GLU A 52 18.43 -15.60 10.20
CA GLU A 52 19.23 -16.83 10.15
C GLU A 52 18.35 -18.06 9.93
N ALA A 53 17.18 -18.10 10.58
CA ALA A 53 16.25 -19.22 10.44
C ALA A 53 15.45 -19.17 9.13
N ALA A 54 15.10 -17.98 8.68
CA ALA A 54 14.37 -17.76 7.43
C ALA A 54 14.78 -16.42 6.82
N GLU A 55 15.56 -16.47 5.75
CA GLU A 55 15.95 -15.27 5.00
C GLU A 55 14.71 -14.66 4.30
N PRO A 56 14.52 -13.32 4.37
CA PRO A 56 13.47 -12.68 3.58
C PRO A 56 13.78 -12.82 2.09
N LYS A 57 12.75 -13.18 1.32
CA LYS A 57 12.88 -13.20 -0.14
C LYS A 57 12.81 -11.77 -0.67
N LEU A 58 13.70 -11.45 -1.61
CA LEU A 58 13.59 -10.23 -2.40
C LEU A 58 12.24 -10.22 -3.14
N ALA A 59 11.42 -9.21 -2.88
CA ALA A 59 10.12 -9.07 -3.55
C ALA A 59 10.32 -8.63 -5.01
N TRP A 60 11.03 -7.53 -5.23
CA TRP A 60 11.40 -6.99 -6.55
C TRP A 60 12.46 -5.90 -6.41
N ILE A 61 13.07 -5.51 -7.53
CA ILE A 61 13.94 -4.32 -7.65
C ILE A 61 13.31 -3.39 -8.69
N GLY A 62 13.09 -2.13 -8.30
CA GLY A 62 12.64 -1.08 -9.22
C GLY A 62 13.84 -0.42 -9.88
N GLU A 63 13.82 -0.29 -11.20
CA GLU A 63 14.89 0.33 -12.00
C GLU A 63 14.41 1.61 -12.69
N GLY A 64 15.36 2.44 -13.15
CA GLY A 64 15.05 3.64 -13.91
C GLY A 64 14.42 4.76 -13.09
N LEU A 65 14.54 4.73 -11.76
CA LEU A 65 13.94 5.74 -10.87
C LEU A 65 14.72 7.07 -10.83
N GLY A 66 15.96 7.08 -11.34
CA GLY A 66 16.86 8.22 -11.23
C GLY A 66 17.70 8.19 -9.95
N GLU A 67 18.68 9.09 -9.86
CA GLU A 67 19.55 9.21 -8.68
C GLU A 67 18.94 10.12 -7.60
N GLY A 68 19.32 9.96 -6.34
CA GLY A 68 18.93 10.89 -5.28
C GLY A 68 18.76 10.22 -3.91
N TYR A 69 18.35 11.04 -2.93
CA TYR A 69 18.17 10.64 -1.52
C TYR A 69 16.72 10.81 -1.06
N ALA A 70 15.77 10.91 -1.99
CA ALA A 70 14.36 11.08 -1.66
C ALA A 70 13.82 9.84 -0.94
N SER A 71 12.92 10.08 0.01
CA SER A 71 12.15 9.01 0.66
C SER A 71 10.98 8.59 -0.23
N LEU A 72 10.41 7.41 0.03
CA LEU A 72 9.19 6.95 -0.62
C LEU A 72 7.96 7.45 0.13
N SER A 73 6.93 7.77 -0.63
CA SER A 73 5.56 7.89 -0.15
C SER A 73 4.72 6.76 -0.74
N CYS A 74 3.86 6.15 0.06
CA CYS A 74 3.03 5.01 -0.33
C CYS A 74 1.55 5.32 -0.11
N ASP A 75 0.71 5.00 -1.09
CA ASP A 75 -0.74 5.07 -0.98
C ASP A 75 -1.37 3.98 -1.86
N GLY A 76 -2.00 2.99 -1.21
CA GLY A 76 -2.58 1.83 -1.89
C GLY A 76 -1.55 1.03 -2.70
N ASP A 77 -1.80 0.87 -4.00
CA ASP A 77 -0.98 0.10 -4.93
C ASP A 77 0.19 0.91 -5.55
N ARG A 78 0.45 2.11 -5.02
CA ARG A 78 1.39 3.07 -5.59
C ARG A 78 2.43 3.53 -4.59
N LEU A 79 3.66 3.59 -5.09
CA LEU A 79 4.78 4.25 -4.44
C LEU A 79 5.15 5.50 -5.24
N TYR A 80 5.59 6.54 -4.55
CA TYR A 80 5.99 7.81 -5.13
C TYR A 80 7.35 8.24 -4.60
N THR A 81 8.20 8.75 -5.49
CA THR A 81 9.51 9.31 -5.12
C THR A 81 9.91 10.40 -6.10
N THR A 82 10.98 11.12 -5.79
CA THR A 82 11.69 11.93 -6.77
C THR A 82 13.01 11.28 -7.15
N GLY A 83 13.44 11.52 -8.38
CA GLY A 83 14.74 11.09 -8.86
C GLY A 83 15.31 12.04 -9.90
N ASN A 84 16.63 12.20 -9.86
CA ASN A 84 17.41 12.97 -10.81
C ASN A 84 17.60 12.12 -12.08
N LYS A 85 17.19 12.70 -13.21
CA LYS A 85 17.33 12.19 -14.57
C LYS A 85 18.32 13.06 -15.34
N ASP A 86 18.69 12.65 -16.54
CA ASP A 86 19.68 13.36 -17.38
C ASP A 86 19.36 14.84 -17.61
N LYS A 87 18.08 15.22 -17.58
CA LYS A 87 17.60 16.59 -17.88
C LYS A 87 16.99 17.32 -16.69
N GLY A 88 17.13 16.79 -15.48
CA GLY A 88 16.58 17.38 -14.27
C GLY A 88 15.90 16.37 -13.37
N GLN A 89 15.17 16.85 -12.37
CA GLN A 89 14.49 16.01 -11.40
C GLN A 89 13.06 15.73 -11.86
N ALA A 90 12.55 14.54 -11.54
CA ALA A 90 11.16 14.16 -11.80
C ALA A 90 10.51 13.53 -10.57
N VAL A 91 9.19 13.61 -10.49
CA VAL A 91 8.35 12.75 -9.64
C VAL A 91 8.00 11.50 -10.42
N LEU A 92 8.10 10.34 -9.79
CA LEU A 92 7.70 9.06 -10.34
C LEU A 92 6.58 8.46 -9.51
N ALA A 93 5.62 7.82 -10.17
CA ALA A 93 4.74 6.85 -9.54
C ALA A 93 5.13 5.44 -10.00
N ILE A 94 5.18 4.53 -9.04
CA ILE A 94 5.71 3.18 -9.18
C ILE A 94 4.64 2.20 -8.70
N SER A 95 4.47 1.10 -9.42
CA SER A 95 3.60 -0.01 -9.04
C SER A 95 4.19 -0.76 -7.85
N GLU A 96 3.47 -0.83 -6.74
CA GLU A 96 3.88 -1.60 -5.55
C GLU A 96 4.05 -3.09 -5.88
N ALA A 97 3.24 -3.63 -6.80
CA ALA A 97 3.23 -5.05 -7.10
C ALA A 97 4.51 -5.57 -7.78
N ASN A 98 5.26 -4.69 -8.47
CA ASN A 98 6.39 -5.14 -9.29
C ASN A 98 7.52 -4.10 -9.50
N GLY A 99 7.43 -2.92 -8.89
CA GLY A 99 8.46 -1.88 -8.99
C GLY A 99 8.54 -1.15 -10.33
N SER A 100 7.59 -1.37 -11.25
CA SER A 100 7.58 -0.69 -12.56
C SER A 100 7.09 0.76 -12.45
N VAL A 101 7.70 1.66 -13.22
CA VAL A 101 7.25 3.05 -13.32
C VAL A 101 5.91 3.09 -14.08
N ILE A 102 4.88 3.64 -13.43
CA ILE A 102 3.54 3.84 -14.02
C ILE A 102 3.52 5.16 -14.80
N TRP A 103 4.03 6.23 -14.20
CA TRP A 103 4.16 7.53 -14.84
C TRP A 103 5.32 8.33 -14.22
N GLU A 104 5.77 9.34 -14.96
CA GLU A 104 6.79 10.28 -14.54
C GLU A 104 6.34 11.72 -14.88
N THR A 105 6.70 12.69 -14.05
CA THR A 105 6.48 14.12 -14.31
C THR A 105 7.72 14.91 -13.96
N SER A 106 8.27 15.64 -14.93
CA SER A 106 9.43 16.52 -14.72
C SER A 106 9.09 17.64 -13.73
N LEU A 107 9.97 17.84 -12.75
CA LEU A 107 9.93 18.94 -11.78
C LEU A 107 10.86 20.08 -12.15
N THR A 108 12.05 19.74 -12.67
CA THR A 108 13.08 20.71 -13.04
C THR A 108 13.67 20.39 -14.40
N ASP A 109 14.19 21.45 -15.01
CA ASP A 109 14.77 21.48 -16.35
C ASP A 109 16.29 21.26 -16.32
N GLN A 110 16.86 21.14 -15.11
CA GLN A 110 18.29 21.01 -14.82
C GLN A 110 18.47 20.07 -13.62
N VAL A 111 19.57 19.30 -13.63
CA VAL A 111 19.92 18.41 -12.51
C VAL A 111 20.30 19.27 -11.29
N PRO A 112 19.71 19.03 -10.12
CA PRO A 112 20.05 19.73 -8.89
C PRO A 112 21.51 19.55 -8.44
#